data_AF-A0A2T1G3G1-F1
#
_entry.id   AF-A0A2T1G3G1-F1
#
_cell.length_a   1.000
_cell.length_b   1.000
_cell.length_c   1.000
_cell.angle_alpha   90.00
_cell.angle_beta   90.00
_cell.angle_gamma   90.00
#
_symmetry.space_group_name_H-M   'P 1'
#
loop_
_entity.id
_entity.type
_entity.pdbx_description
1 polymer ?
#
loop_
_entity_poly.entity_id
_entity_poly.type
_entity_poly.pdbx_seq_one_letter_code
_entity_poly.pdbx_strand_id
1 'polypeptide(L)'
;MKTIDRPNNTVELERRQQIEQARKDIKKAFYVGLFMSGWNLVIFLVVITQPAVSQKMGLDGWLFIDVAIICSCTYGIFRNNNFAATAMLGYYIINILIKIFSGTLSPVGIPLSVYFMYCFYKGVIGTSTIALSAQAGAIDDEFSTMSDAEGTVDRYSSSIYHAGSGAETPTSAAAQKPATRFSIDDRLIELCSGDRSQAEWLLHQVIRKNPDRTMEWCNQTAIEQLENRSS
;
A
#
# COMPACT_ATOMS: atom_id res chain seq x y z
N MET A 1 6.82 -32.84 -25.62
CA MET A 1 5.74 -31.89 -25.97
C MET A 1 5.77 -30.79 -24.92
N LYS A 2 6.20 -29.58 -25.28
CA LYS A 2 6.51 -28.49 -24.34
C LYS A 2 5.33 -27.52 -24.37
N THR A 3 4.45 -27.60 -23.39
CA THR A 3 3.35 -26.63 -23.23
C THR A 3 3.98 -25.28 -22.87
N ILE A 4 3.85 -24.33 -23.78
CA ILE A 4 4.29 -22.95 -23.58
C ILE A 4 3.19 -22.27 -22.75
N ASP A 5 3.32 -22.37 -21.43
CA ASP A 5 2.46 -21.68 -20.47
C ASP A 5 3.00 -20.25 -20.26
N ARG A 6 2.85 -19.40 -21.29
CA ARG A 6 3.37 -18.00 -21.34
C ARG A 6 2.39 -16.83 -21.10
N PRO A 7 1.09 -16.98 -20.75
CA PRO A 7 0.22 -15.81 -20.64
C PRO A 7 0.35 -15.05 -19.30
N ASN A 8 0.87 -15.65 -18.22
CA ASN A 8 0.84 -15.00 -16.90
C ASN A 8 1.88 -13.86 -16.73
N ASN A 9 3.03 -13.97 -17.40
CA ASN A 9 4.15 -13.05 -17.18
C ASN A 9 3.92 -11.64 -17.76
N THR A 10 3.10 -11.51 -18.80
CA THR A 10 2.84 -10.20 -19.44
C THR A 10 1.93 -9.33 -18.58
N VAL A 11 0.87 -9.91 -18.01
CA VAL A 11 -0.07 -9.20 -17.12
C VAL A 11 0.63 -8.72 -15.86
N GLU A 12 1.50 -9.54 -15.28
CA GLU A 12 2.31 -9.12 -14.13
C GLU A 12 3.27 -7.98 -14.48
N LEU A 13 3.90 -8.02 -15.66
CA LEU A 13 4.81 -6.97 -16.11
C LEU A 13 4.08 -5.64 -16.28
N GLU A 14 2.90 -5.66 -16.92
CA GLU A 14 2.06 -4.48 -17.09
C GLU A 14 1.60 -3.91 -15.75
N ARG A 15 1.17 -4.76 -14.81
CA ARG A 15 0.80 -4.36 -13.45
C ARG A 15 1.97 -3.68 -12.73
N ARG A 16 3.18 -4.24 -12.83
CA ARG A 16 4.39 -3.66 -12.23
C ARG A 16 4.71 -2.29 -12.82
N GLN A 17 4.63 -2.14 -14.14
CA GLN A 17 4.85 -0.87 -14.82
C GLN A 17 3.82 0.20 -14.40
N GLN A 18 2.54 -0.19 -14.27
CA GLN A 18 1.49 0.71 -13.79
C GLN A 18 1.74 1.18 -12.35
N ILE A 19 2.13 0.28 -11.44
CA ILE A 19 2.47 0.63 -10.05
C ILE A 19 3.69 1.54 -10.00
N GLU A 20 4.72 1.28 -10.82
CA GLU A 20 5.90 2.13 -10.89
C GLU A 20 5.56 3.55 -11.38
N GLN A 21 4.72 3.65 -12.41
CA GLN A 21 4.26 4.92 -12.93
C GLN A 21 3.43 5.69 -11.88
N ALA A 22 2.52 5.01 -11.19
CA ALA A 22 1.74 5.59 -10.09
C ALA A 22 2.65 6.15 -8.99
N ARG A 23 3.71 5.42 -8.61
CA ARG A 23 4.70 5.89 -7.62
C ARG A 23 5.44 7.14 -8.09
N LYS A 24 5.79 7.25 -9.37
CA LYS A 24 6.43 8.45 -9.93
C LYS A 24 5.48 9.64 -9.88
N ASP A 25 4.21 9.44 -10.19
CA ASP A 25 3.19 10.50 -10.18
C ASP A 25 2.88 10.97 -8.74
N ILE A 26 2.81 10.06 -7.76
CA ILE A 26 2.69 10.40 -6.33
C ILE A 26 3.88 11.24 -5.86
N LYS A 27 5.11 10.86 -6.22
CA LYS A 27 6.32 11.64 -5.86
C LYS A 27 6.28 13.04 -6.43
N LYS A 28 5.85 13.21 -7.69
CA LYS A 28 5.69 14.54 -8.31
C LYS A 28 4.64 15.38 -7.57
N ALA A 29 3.48 14.80 -7.27
CA ALA A 29 2.42 15.48 -6.52
C ALA A 29 2.90 15.90 -5.11
N PHE A 30 3.70 15.05 -4.45
CA PHE A 30 4.33 15.37 -3.17
C PHE A 30 5.29 16.56 -3.27
N TYR A 31 6.21 16.57 -4.24
CA TYR A 31 7.14 17.70 -4.41
C TYR A 31 6.42 19.01 -4.73
N VAL A 32 5.37 18.95 -5.55
CA VAL A 32 4.51 20.10 -5.85
C VAL A 32 3.80 20.62 -4.61
N GLY A 33 3.22 19.72 -3.79
CA GLY A 33 2.59 20.09 -2.52
C GLY A 33 3.57 20.70 -1.52
N LEU A 34 4.79 20.15 -1.44
CA LEU A 34 5.86 20.68 -0.59
C LEU A 34 6.29 22.08 -1.05
N PHE A 35 6.45 22.28 -2.35
CA PHE A 35 6.78 23.59 -2.93
C PHE A 35 5.69 24.63 -2.63
N MET A 36 4.42 24.27 -2.81
CA MET A 36 3.27 25.12 -2.47
C MET A 36 3.22 25.47 -0.98
N SER A 37 3.40 24.47 -0.11
CA SER A 37 3.43 24.67 1.34
C SER A 37 4.57 25.60 1.75
N GLY A 38 5.77 25.39 1.21
CA GLY A 38 6.92 26.25 1.44
C GLY A 38 6.68 27.67 0.95
N TRP A 39 6.09 27.85 -0.23
CA TRP A 39 5.74 29.16 -0.77
C TRP A 39 4.72 29.90 0.10
N ASN A 40 3.65 29.22 0.53
CA ASN A 40 2.65 29.79 1.44
C ASN A 40 3.26 30.13 2.81
N LEU A 41 4.19 29.32 3.30
CA LEU A 41 4.93 29.60 4.54
C LEU A 41 5.81 30.85 4.40
N VAL A 42 6.48 31.04 3.26
CA VAL A 42 7.25 32.26 2.99
C VAL A 42 6.34 33.49 2.96
N ILE A 43 5.18 33.41 2.29
CA ILE A 43 4.19 34.49 2.30
C ILE A 43 3.74 34.80 3.73
N PHE A 44 3.43 33.78 4.52
CA PHE A 44 3.05 33.94 5.92
C PHE A 44 4.16 34.64 6.74
N LEU A 45 5.43 34.25 6.55
CA LEU A 45 6.57 34.91 7.21
C LEU A 45 6.74 36.38 6.78
N VAL A 46 6.51 36.71 5.52
CA VAL A 46 6.55 38.12 5.07
C VAL A 46 5.42 38.91 5.72
N VAL A 47 4.20 38.37 5.75
CA VAL A 47 3.01 39.03 6.34
C VAL A 47 3.22 39.29 7.84
N ILE A 48 3.74 38.34 8.61
CA ILE A 48 3.97 38.52 10.06
C ILE A 48 5.08 39.55 10.36
N THR A 49 6.08 39.68 9.50
CA THR A 49 7.14 40.70 9.67
C THR A 49 6.67 42.12 9.31
N GLN A 50 5.53 42.27 8.62
CA GLN A 50 5.01 43.56 8.15
C GLN A 50 3.61 43.83 8.71
N PRO A 51 3.49 44.36 9.95
CA PRO A 51 2.20 44.57 10.61
C PRO A 51 1.26 45.53 9.84
N ALA A 52 1.82 46.46 9.05
CA ALA A 52 1.04 47.35 8.19
C ALA A 52 0.30 46.60 7.05
N VAL A 53 0.83 45.45 6.61
CA VAL A 53 0.19 44.58 5.61
C VAL A 53 -0.85 43.69 6.28
N SER A 54 -0.53 43.14 7.46
CA SER A 54 -1.45 42.28 8.21
C SER A 54 -2.77 43.01 8.56
N GLN A 55 -2.69 44.24 9.07
CA GLN A 55 -3.89 45.03 9.41
C GLN A 55 -4.78 45.34 8.20
N LYS A 56 -4.20 45.49 7.01
CA LYS A 56 -4.96 45.73 5.77
C LYS A 56 -5.61 44.46 5.22
N MET A 57 -4.99 43.29 5.46
CA MET A 57 -5.47 42.02 4.93
C MET A 57 -6.39 41.26 5.90
N GLY A 58 -6.48 41.68 7.18
CA GLY A 58 -7.33 41.01 8.18
C GLY A 58 -6.93 39.54 8.43
N LEU A 59 -5.67 39.22 8.14
CA LEU A 59 -5.17 37.85 8.00
C LEU A 59 -4.10 37.57 9.06
N ASP A 60 -4.50 37.32 10.30
CA ASP A 60 -3.53 37.05 11.38
C ASP A 60 -3.55 35.62 11.94
N GLY A 61 -4.37 34.71 11.39
CA GLY A 61 -4.35 33.29 11.83
C GLY A 61 -4.77 32.26 10.78
N TRP A 62 -5.62 32.65 9.83
CA TRP A 62 -6.15 31.71 8.83
C TRP A 62 -5.07 31.14 7.90
N LEU A 63 -4.06 31.94 7.56
CA LEU A 63 -2.91 31.50 6.75
C LEU A 63 -2.12 30.35 7.41
N PHE A 64 -1.99 30.37 8.73
CA PHE A 64 -1.32 29.30 9.46
C PHE A 64 -2.12 27.99 9.38
N ILE A 65 -3.45 28.08 9.52
CA ILE A 65 -4.34 26.92 9.38
C ILE A 65 -4.25 26.35 7.96
N ASP A 66 -4.24 27.21 6.94
CA ASP A 66 -4.08 26.80 5.54
C ASP A 66 -2.76 26.04 5.32
N VAL A 67 -1.63 26.60 5.78
CA VAL A 67 -0.33 25.95 5.70
C VAL A 67 -0.33 24.60 6.43
N ALA A 68 -0.95 24.51 7.61
CA ALA A 68 -1.06 23.26 8.37
C ALA A 68 -1.88 22.20 7.63
N ILE A 69 -3.03 22.58 7.04
CA ILE A 69 -3.86 21.69 6.23
C ILE A 69 -3.07 21.17 5.03
N ILE A 70 -2.45 22.07 4.25
CA ILE A 70 -1.65 21.69 3.08
C ILE A 70 -0.50 20.76 3.47
N CYS A 71 0.21 21.06 4.56
CA CYS A 71 1.31 20.24 5.04
C CYS A 71 0.84 18.84 5.46
N SER A 72 -0.27 18.77 6.21
CA SER A 72 -0.87 17.50 6.66
C SER A 72 -1.36 16.63 5.48
N CYS A 73 -2.01 17.24 4.49
CA CYS A 73 -2.45 16.55 3.28
C CYS A 73 -1.26 16.07 2.45
N THR A 74 -0.22 16.91 2.30
CA THR A 74 1.01 16.55 1.59
C THR A 74 1.72 15.37 2.26
N TYR A 75 1.79 15.36 3.59
CA TYR A 75 2.29 14.21 4.35
C TYR A 75 1.43 12.96 4.17
N GLY A 76 0.10 13.11 4.09
CA GLY A 76 -0.82 12.02 3.80
C GLY A 76 -0.60 11.40 2.41
N ILE A 77 -0.31 12.22 1.39
CA ILE A 77 0.05 11.76 0.04
C ILE A 77 1.33 10.93 0.08
N PHE A 78 2.33 11.34 0.88
CA PHE A 78 3.57 10.56 1.08
C PHE A 78 3.32 9.16 1.65
N ARG A 79 2.31 9.00 2.53
CA ARG A 79 1.88 7.70 3.05
C ARG A 79 0.91 6.94 2.14
N ASN A 80 0.77 7.33 0.87
CA ASN A 80 -0.16 6.73 -0.10
C ASN A 80 -1.63 6.73 0.35
N ASN A 81 -2.05 7.69 1.19
CA ASN A 81 -3.44 7.77 1.62
C ASN A 81 -4.31 8.46 0.55
N ASN A 82 -5.26 7.72 -0.03
CA ASN A 82 -6.15 8.22 -1.07
C ASN A 82 -7.05 9.38 -0.59
N PHE A 83 -7.52 9.31 0.66
CA PHE A 83 -8.35 10.37 1.22
C PHE A 83 -7.58 11.70 1.31
N ALA A 84 -6.30 11.65 1.70
CA ALA A 84 -5.46 12.86 1.78
C ALA A 84 -5.21 13.49 0.40
N ALA A 85 -4.96 12.67 -0.64
CA ALA A 85 -4.80 13.17 -2.00
C ALA A 85 -6.09 13.85 -2.52
N THR A 86 -7.23 13.23 -2.26
CA THR A 86 -8.55 13.74 -2.68
C THR A 86 -8.90 15.04 -1.92
N ALA A 87 -8.64 15.07 -0.61
CA ALA A 87 -8.82 16.26 0.22
C ALA A 87 -7.93 17.41 -0.26
N MET A 88 -6.66 17.14 -0.61
CA MET A 88 -5.74 18.15 -1.15
C MET A 88 -6.25 18.75 -2.46
N LEU A 89 -6.74 17.91 -3.39
CA LEU A 89 -7.30 18.37 -4.65
C LEU A 89 -8.57 19.20 -4.44
N GLY A 90 -9.48 18.73 -3.59
CA GLY A 90 -10.71 19.45 -3.25
C GLY A 90 -10.43 20.80 -2.60
N TYR A 91 -9.51 20.82 -1.63
CA TYR A 91 -9.06 22.05 -0.98
C TYR A 91 -8.49 23.05 -1.99
N TYR A 92 -7.65 22.58 -2.90
CA TYR A 92 -7.07 23.39 -3.94
C TYR A 92 -8.11 23.99 -4.89
N ILE A 93 -9.10 23.21 -5.32
CA ILE A 93 -10.20 23.66 -6.18
C ILE A 93 -11.03 24.74 -5.46
N ILE A 94 -11.33 24.55 -4.17
CA ILE A 94 -12.07 25.56 -3.38
C ILE A 94 -11.26 26.85 -3.28
N ASN A 95 -9.95 26.75 -2.99
CA ASN A 95 -9.08 27.92 -2.85
C ASN A 95 -8.96 28.70 -4.18
N ILE A 96 -8.81 28.02 -5.32
CA ILE A 96 -8.76 28.69 -6.62
C ILE A 96 -10.10 29.36 -6.97
N LEU A 97 -11.24 28.72 -6.67
CA LEU A 97 -12.57 29.31 -6.87
C LEU A 97 -12.74 30.59 -6.05
N ILE A 98 -12.38 30.58 -4.77
CA ILE A 98 -12.44 31.77 -3.91
C ILE A 98 -11.59 32.90 -4.50
N LYS A 99 -10.39 32.61 -5.00
CA LYS A 99 -9.50 33.61 -5.64
C LYS A 99 -10.08 34.19 -6.94
N ILE A 100 -10.76 33.36 -7.73
CA ILE A 100 -11.44 33.79 -8.95
C ILE A 100 -12.60 34.74 -8.60
N PHE A 101 -13.47 34.35 -7.67
CA PHE A 101 -14.61 35.18 -7.25
C PHE A 101 -14.19 36.48 -6.57
N SER A 102 -13.05 36.48 -5.89
CA SER A 102 -12.50 37.67 -5.22
C SER A 102 -11.73 38.60 -6.17
N GLY A 103 -11.56 38.22 -7.45
CA GLY A 103 -10.78 39.00 -8.42
C GLY A 103 -9.29 39.11 -8.10
N THR A 104 -8.78 38.35 -7.13
CA THR A 104 -7.38 38.39 -6.68
C THR A 104 -6.47 37.50 -7.53
N LEU A 105 -7.04 36.75 -8.48
CA LEU A 105 -6.27 35.84 -9.32
C LEU A 105 -5.49 36.63 -10.38
N SER A 106 -4.17 36.68 -10.22
CA SER A 106 -3.26 37.23 -11.24
C SER A 106 -3.36 36.42 -12.54
N PRO A 107 -3.30 37.06 -13.74
CA PRO A 107 -3.31 36.36 -15.02
C PRO A 107 -2.22 35.29 -15.15
N VAL A 108 -1.05 35.54 -14.54
CA VAL A 108 0.09 34.59 -14.49
C VAL A 108 -0.22 33.38 -13.61
N GLY A 109 -1.13 33.51 -12.64
CA GLY A 109 -1.52 32.43 -11.74
C GLY A 109 -2.41 31.37 -12.39
N ILE A 110 -3.08 31.68 -13.50
CA ILE A 110 -3.99 30.74 -14.19
C ILE A 110 -3.24 29.53 -14.80
N PRO A 111 -2.21 29.69 -15.65
CA PRO A 111 -1.50 28.53 -16.21
C PRO A 111 -0.82 27.71 -15.12
N LEU A 112 -0.24 28.38 -14.11
CA LEU A 112 0.36 27.72 -12.96
C LEU A 112 -0.69 26.94 -12.16
N SER A 113 -1.90 27.49 -12.03
CA SER A 113 -2.93 26.83 -11.25
C SER A 113 -3.46 25.56 -11.90
N VAL A 114 -3.60 25.58 -13.24
CA VAL A 114 -3.96 24.41 -14.05
C VAL A 114 -2.88 23.34 -13.97
N TYR A 115 -1.61 23.72 -14.02
CA TYR A 115 -0.49 22.80 -13.86
C TYR A 115 -0.54 22.06 -12.51
N PHE A 116 -0.71 22.79 -11.41
CA PHE A 116 -0.82 22.18 -10.09
C PHE A 116 -2.06 21.30 -9.94
N MET A 117 -3.20 21.74 -10.51
CA MET A 117 -4.42 20.91 -10.55
C MET A 117 -4.16 19.57 -11.24
N TYR A 118 -3.47 19.59 -12.37
CA TYR A 118 -3.10 18.39 -13.11
C TYR A 118 -2.19 17.46 -12.28
N CYS A 119 -1.18 18.02 -11.60
CA CYS A 119 -0.30 17.24 -10.73
C CYS A 119 -1.05 16.59 -9.56
N PHE A 120 -1.95 17.32 -8.90
CA PHE A 120 -2.75 16.75 -7.81
C PHE A 120 -3.75 15.70 -8.30
N TYR A 121 -4.38 15.91 -9.45
CA TYR A 121 -5.26 14.92 -10.08
C TYR A 121 -4.51 13.61 -10.40
N LYS A 122 -3.30 13.71 -10.95
CA LYS A 122 -2.42 12.56 -11.17
C LYS A 122 -2.02 11.87 -9.86
N GLY A 123 -1.80 12.63 -8.78
CA GLY A 123 -1.58 12.09 -7.44
C GLY A 123 -2.74 11.23 -6.95
N VAL A 124 -3.99 11.71 -7.10
CA VAL A 124 -5.21 10.97 -6.70
C VAL A 124 -5.39 9.66 -7.47
N ILE A 125 -5.17 9.69 -8.79
CA ILE A 125 -5.20 8.48 -9.61
C ILE A 125 -4.13 7.49 -9.13
N GLY A 126 -2.89 7.97 -8.94
CA GLY A 126 -1.79 7.11 -8.49
C GLY A 126 -2.07 6.43 -7.15
N THR A 127 -2.58 7.16 -6.15
CA THR A 127 -2.93 6.58 -4.85
C THR A 127 -4.07 5.58 -4.95
N SER A 128 -5.07 5.85 -5.80
CA SER A 128 -6.20 4.95 -6.02
C SER A 128 -5.78 3.64 -6.69
N THR A 129 -4.91 3.71 -7.70
CA THR A 129 -4.37 2.53 -8.39
C THR A 129 -3.58 1.62 -7.45
N ILE A 130 -2.74 2.21 -6.58
CA ILE A 130 -1.98 1.44 -5.60
C ILE A 130 -2.91 0.79 -4.57
N ALA A 131 -3.89 1.52 -4.05
CA ALA A 131 -4.86 0.97 -3.09
C ALA A 131 -5.66 -0.21 -3.69
N LEU A 132 -6.13 -0.06 -4.93
CA LEU A 132 -6.83 -1.13 -5.64
C LEU A 132 -5.92 -2.36 -5.86
N SER A 133 -4.66 -2.13 -6.25
CA SER A 133 -3.70 -3.22 -6.47
C SER A 133 -3.36 -3.98 -5.19
N ALA A 134 -3.34 -3.30 -4.04
CA ALA A 134 -3.13 -3.92 -2.74
C ALA A 134 -4.34 -4.78 -2.33
N GLN A 135 -5.55 -4.32 -2.62
CA GLN A 135 -6.77 -5.08 -2.35
C GLN A 135 -6.90 -6.32 -3.25
N ALA A 136 -6.53 -6.21 -4.53
CA ALA A 136 -6.52 -7.34 -5.45
C ALA A 136 -5.53 -8.44 -5.03
N GLY A 137 -4.31 -8.06 -4.61
CA GLY A 137 -3.32 -9.04 -4.13
C GLY A 137 -3.75 -9.78 -2.87
N ALA A 138 -4.48 -9.12 -1.97
CA ALA A 138 -5.00 -9.78 -0.76
C ALA A 138 -6.08 -10.83 -1.09
N ILE A 139 -6.90 -10.59 -2.11
CA ILE A 139 -7.93 -11.55 -2.57
C ILE A 139 -7.27 -12.76 -3.24
N ASP A 140 -6.23 -12.55 -4.04
CA ASP A 140 -5.49 -13.63 -4.69
C ASP A 140 -4.86 -14.57 -3.63
N ASP A 141 -4.27 -14.01 -2.57
CA ASP A 141 -3.70 -14.78 -1.46
C ASP A 141 -4.79 -15.57 -0.69
N GLU A 142 -5.95 -14.96 -0.43
CA GLU A 142 -7.07 -15.64 0.24
C GLU A 142 -7.65 -16.78 -0.62
N PHE A 143 -7.81 -16.54 -1.93
CA PHE A 143 -8.29 -17.55 -2.87
C PHE A 143 -7.32 -18.73 -3.00
N SER A 144 -6.01 -18.49 -3.05
CA SER A 144 -5.01 -19.57 -3.01
C SER A 144 -5.12 -20.40 -1.73
N THR A 145 -5.26 -19.76 -0.56
CA THR A 145 -5.42 -20.49 0.71
C THR A 145 -6.71 -21.32 0.80
N MET A 146 -7.78 -20.90 0.12
CA MET A 146 -9.04 -21.66 0.06
C MET A 146 -8.99 -22.79 -0.98
N SER A 147 -8.37 -22.55 -2.14
CA SER A 147 -8.17 -23.58 -3.17
C SER A 147 -7.33 -24.75 -2.65
N ASP A 148 -6.33 -24.47 -1.80
CA ASP A 148 -5.52 -25.52 -1.17
C ASP A 148 -6.31 -26.29 -0.10
N ALA A 149 -7.33 -25.67 0.52
CA ALA A 149 -8.17 -26.31 1.52
C ALA A 149 -9.20 -27.29 0.89
N GLU A 150 -9.69 -27.00 -0.32
CA GLU A 150 -10.68 -27.84 -1.01
C GLU A 150 -10.07 -29.17 -1.52
N GLY A 151 -8.75 -29.21 -1.77
CA GLY A 151 -8.01 -30.43 -2.14
C GLY A 151 -7.79 -31.43 -1.00
N THR A 152 -8.17 -31.10 0.25
CA THR A 152 -7.98 -31.99 1.41
C THR A 152 -9.27 -32.72 1.84
N VAL A 153 -10.41 -32.43 1.21
CA VAL A 153 -11.72 -32.97 1.63
C VAL A 153 -11.96 -34.42 1.14
N ASP A 154 -11.25 -34.90 0.12
CA ASP A 154 -11.44 -36.28 -0.37
C ASP A 154 -10.71 -37.37 0.44
N ARG A 155 -9.94 -37.03 1.48
CA ARG A 155 -9.21 -38.02 2.28
C ARG A 155 -9.79 -38.36 3.66
N TYR A 156 -10.92 -37.75 4.03
CA TYR A 156 -11.56 -37.99 5.34
C TYR A 156 -13.01 -38.49 5.27
N SER A 157 -13.43 -39.06 4.12
CA SER A 157 -14.77 -39.65 3.95
C SER A 157 -14.77 -41.19 4.05
N SER A 158 -14.01 -41.75 5.00
CA SER A 158 -14.10 -43.17 5.36
C SER A 158 -13.68 -43.42 6.80
N SER A 159 -14.37 -42.81 7.77
CA SER A 159 -14.37 -43.26 9.17
C SER A 159 -15.28 -42.35 9.97
N ILE A 160 -16.27 -42.94 10.65
CA ILE A 160 -17.16 -42.36 11.68
C ILE A 160 -18.59 -42.11 11.19
N TYR A 161 -19.32 -43.21 11.04
CA TYR A 161 -20.66 -43.30 11.63
C TYR A 161 -20.47 -43.63 13.11
N HIS A 162 -20.66 -42.66 14.01
CA HIS A 162 -21.20 -42.96 15.34
C HIS A 162 -22.00 -41.77 15.86
N ALA A 163 -23.25 -42.10 16.19
CA ALA A 163 -24.29 -41.23 16.70
C ALA A 163 -24.01 -40.69 18.10
N GLY A 164 -24.48 -39.48 18.38
CA GLY A 164 -24.49 -38.89 19.72
C GLY A 164 -25.15 -37.52 19.76
N SER A 165 -26.48 -37.52 19.94
CA SER A 165 -27.34 -36.34 20.18
C SER A 165 -26.98 -35.62 21.49
N GLY A 166 -26.74 -34.31 21.42
CA GLY A 166 -26.74 -33.43 22.59
C GLY A 166 -26.74 -31.96 22.16
N ALA A 167 -27.84 -31.27 22.45
CA ALA A 167 -28.06 -29.87 22.13
C ALA A 167 -27.38 -28.96 23.16
N GLU A 168 -26.43 -28.13 22.74
CA GLU A 168 -25.96 -26.98 23.52
C GLU A 168 -25.68 -25.76 22.62
N THR A 169 -26.06 -24.61 23.18
CA THR A 169 -26.19 -23.25 22.65
C THR A 169 -24.83 -22.61 22.28
N PRO A 170 -24.71 -21.80 21.20
CA PRO A 170 -23.44 -21.16 20.88
C PRO A 170 -23.23 -19.88 21.72
N THR A 171 -22.35 -19.97 22.71
CA THR A 171 -21.70 -18.79 23.31
C THR A 171 -20.55 -18.38 22.39
N SER A 172 -20.65 -17.16 21.86
CA SER A 172 -19.66 -16.50 21.01
C SER A 172 -18.35 -16.28 21.78
N ALA A 173 -17.41 -17.21 21.60
CA ALA A 173 -16.00 -17.01 21.86
C ALA A 173 -15.29 -16.99 20.51
N ALA A 174 -14.68 -15.86 20.17
CA ALA A 174 -13.85 -15.72 18.98
C ALA A 174 -12.69 -16.72 19.08
N ALA A 175 -12.83 -17.85 18.40
CA ALA A 175 -11.78 -18.83 18.23
C ALA A 175 -10.65 -18.18 17.42
N GLN A 176 -9.62 -17.71 18.11
CA GLN A 176 -8.32 -17.48 17.50
C GLN A 176 -7.87 -18.81 16.91
N LYS A 177 -8.00 -18.92 15.58
CA LYS A 177 -7.42 -20.00 14.79
C LYS A 177 -5.96 -20.12 15.23
N PRO A 178 -5.55 -21.24 15.87
CA PRO A 178 -4.18 -21.38 16.33
C PRO A 178 -3.29 -21.20 15.11
N ALA A 179 -2.49 -20.14 15.10
CA ALA A 179 -1.50 -19.92 14.07
C ALA A 179 -0.58 -21.12 14.14
N THR A 180 -0.73 -22.03 13.18
CA THR A 180 0.11 -23.22 13.04
C THR A 180 1.52 -22.69 12.81
N ARG A 181 2.30 -22.56 13.89
CA ARG A 181 3.69 -22.13 13.82
C ARG A 181 4.41 -23.24 13.06
N PHE A 182 4.75 -22.94 11.82
CA PHE A 182 5.53 -23.83 10.97
C PHE A 182 6.84 -24.16 11.68
N SER A 183 7.10 -25.46 11.84
CA SER A 183 8.36 -25.98 12.41
C SER A 183 9.46 -25.82 11.36
N ILE A 184 10.30 -24.80 11.53
CA ILE A 184 11.50 -24.59 10.73
C ILE A 184 12.56 -25.56 11.23
N ASP A 185 13.22 -26.25 10.31
CA ASP A 185 14.32 -27.15 10.64
C ASP A 185 15.53 -26.35 11.17
N ASP A 186 16.10 -26.77 12.31
CA ASP A 186 17.26 -26.12 12.92
C ASP A 186 18.47 -26.10 11.99
N ARG A 187 18.61 -27.09 11.10
CA ARG A 187 19.69 -27.15 10.11
C ARG A 187 19.60 -26.01 9.10
N LEU A 188 18.39 -25.58 8.73
CA LEU A 188 18.19 -24.45 7.84
C LEU A 188 18.62 -23.13 8.51
N ILE A 189 18.38 -23.00 9.81
CA ILE A 189 18.81 -21.84 10.61
C ILE A 189 20.33 -21.82 10.73
N GLU A 190 20.96 -22.97 10.99
CA GLU A 190 22.42 -23.10 11.07
C GLU A 190 23.10 -22.72 9.74
N LEU A 191 22.57 -23.19 8.60
CA LEU A 191 23.04 -22.80 7.26
C LEU A 191 22.86 -21.31 6.96
N CYS A 192 21.88 -20.66 7.58
CA CYS A 192 21.69 -19.21 7.52
C CYS A 192 22.52 -18.45 8.59
N SER A 193 23.62 -19.04 9.08
CA SER A 193 24.48 -18.44 10.12
C SER A 193 23.74 -18.09 11.42
N GLY A 194 22.65 -18.80 11.72
CA GLY A 194 21.79 -18.52 12.87
C GLY A 194 20.69 -17.48 12.63
N ASP A 195 20.62 -16.87 11.44
CA ASP A 195 19.58 -15.88 11.13
C ASP A 195 18.25 -16.56 10.75
N ARG A 196 17.34 -16.59 11.72
CA ARG A 196 15.99 -17.16 11.56
C ARG A 196 15.17 -16.42 10.51
N SER A 197 15.31 -15.10 10.37
CA SER A 197 14.52 -14.31 9.43
C SER A 197 14.89 -14.64 7.98
N GLN A 198 16.18 -14.92 7.74
CA GLN A 198 16.65 -15.37 6.42
C GLN A 198 16.16 -16.78 6.10
N ALA A 199 16.19 -17.69 7.07
CA ALA A 199 15.64 -19.05 6.92
C ALA A 199 14.13 -19.02 6.62
N GLU A 200 13.36 -18.21 7.35
CA GLU A 200 11.92 -17.99 7.13
C GLU A 200 11.66 -17.46 5.72
N TRP A 201 12.44 -16.47 5.27
CA TRP A 201 12.29 -15.90 3.93
C TRP A 201 12.54 -16.93 2.83
N LEU A 202 13.59 -17.74 2.94
CA LEU A 202 13.92 -18.79 1.96
C LEU A 202 12.82 -19.85 1.90
N LEU A 203 12.36 -20.29 3.05
CA LEU A 203 11.30 -21.29 3.17
C LEU A 203 10.00 -20.79 2.53
N HIS A 204 9.66 -19.52 2.74
CA HIS A 204 8.52 -18.87 2.09
C HIS A 204 8.64 -18.84 0.56
N GLN A 205 9.85 -18.64 0.02
CA GLN A 205 10.07 -18.68 -1.43
C GLN A 205 9.88 -20.08 -2.01
N VAL A 206 10.32 -21.12 -1.30
CA VAL A 206 10.18 -22.52 -1.75
C VAL A 206 8.71 -22.97 -1.69
N ILE A 207 8.01 -22.66 -0.60
CA ILE A 207 6.57 -22.95 -0.44
C ILE A 207 5.76 -22.25 -1.53
N ARG A 208 6.01 -20.96 -1.78
CA ARG A 208 5.32 -20.20 -2.84
C ARG A 208 5.52 -20.82 -4.24
N LYS A 209 6.67 -21.46 -4.49
CA LYS A 209 6.94 -22.12 -5.77
C LYS A 209 6.33 -23.52 -5.87
N ASN A 210 6.00 -24.16 -4.75
CA ASN A 210 5.55 -25.55 -4.69
C ASN A 210 4.47 -25.72 -3.59
N PRO A 211 3.28 -25.09 -3.75
CA PRO A 211 2.24 -25.07 -2.70
C PRO A 211 1.71 -26.47 -2.36
N ASP A 212 1.76 -27.39 -3.32
CA ASP A 212 1.29 -28.77 -3.26
C ASP A 212 2.29 -29.75 -2.58
N ARG A 213 3.45 -29.24 -2.11
CA ARG A 213 4.48 -30.07 -1.46
C ARG A 213 4.40 -30.01 0.05
N THR A 214 4.83 -31.11 0.68
CA THR A 214 4.88 -31.19 2.15
C THR A 214 5.94 -30.24 2.71
N MET A 215 5.73 -29.79 3.95
CA MET A 215 6.64 -28.90 4.65
C MET A 215 8.06 -29.48 4.76
N GLU A 216 8.17 -30.79 4.97
CA GLU A 216 9.45 -31.52 5.04
C GLU A 216 10.23 -31.42 3.72
N TRP A 217 9.53 -31.57 2.58
CA TRP A 217 10.13 -31.40 1.27
C TRP A 217 10.60 -29.95 1.04
N CYS A 218 9.82 -28.96 1.48
CA CYS A 218 10.19 -27.55 1.37
C CYS A 218 11.44 -27.21 2.21
N ASN A 219 11.54 -27.73 3.43
CA ASN A 219 12.72 -27.60 4.28
C ASN A 219 13.96 -28.22 3.61
N GLN A 220 13.83 -29.47 3.12
CA GLN A 220 14.94 -30.18 2.47
C GLN A 220 15.41 -29.47 1.19
N THR A 221 14.48 -28.97 0.38
CA THR A 221 14.80 -28.22 -0.84
C THR A 221 15.49 -26.89 -0.54
N ALA A 222 15.09 -26.19 0.53
CA ALA A 222 15.74 -24.96 0.97
C ALA A 222 17.19 -25.22 1.44
N ILE A 223 17.41 -26.32 2.16
CA ILE A 223 18.73 -26.79 2.59
C ILE A 223 19.62 -27.10 1.37
N GLU A 224 19.13 -27.89 0.42
CA GLU A 224 19.87 -28.24 -0.81
C GLU A 224 20.26 -26.99 -1.63
N GLN A 225 19.41 -25.97 -1.68
CA GLN A 225 19.74 -24.72 -2.37
C GLN A 225 20.87 -23.92 -1.71
N LEU A 226 20.98 -23.98 -0.38
CA LEU A 226 22.07 -23.34 0.37
C LEU A 226 23.36 -24.13 0.25
N GLU A 227 23.30 -25.45 0.39
CA GLU A 227 24.48 -26.32 0.25
C GLU A 227 25.11 -26.19 -1.14
N ASN A 228 24.30 -26.19 -2.20
CA ASN A 228 24.75 -25.97 -3.57
C ASN A 228 25.33 -24.57 -3.83
N ARG A 229 25.03 -23.57 -3.01
CA ARG A 229 25.64 -22.23 -3.10
C ARG A 229 26.95 -22.11 -2.34
N SER A 230 27.16 -22.98 -1.35
CA SER A 230 28.36 -22.99 -0.51
C SER A 230 29.51 -23.83 -1.09
N SER A 231 29.20 -24.70 -2.06
CA SER A 231 30.16 -25.50 -2.82
C SER A 231 30.75 -24.72 -4.00
#